data_AF-A0A2M8EWA1-F1
#
_entry.id   AF-A0A2M8EWA1-F1
#
_cell.length_a   1.000
_cell.length_b   1.000
_cell.length_c   1.000
_cell.angle_alpha   90.00
_cell.angle_beta   90.00
_cell.angle_gamma   90.00
#
_symmetry.space_group_name_H-M   'P 1'
#
loop_
_entity.id
_entity.type
_entity.pdbx_description
1 polymer ?
#
loop_
_entity_poly.entity_id
_entity_poly.type
_entity_poly.pdbx_seq_one_letter_code
_entity_poly.pdbx_strand_id
1 'polypeptide(L)'
;ETAEKIVHASTVSEFKNNLKKYYKEMPEISFDSAVLEKIDASASFVVNEDIGWSDVGAWEALKEALEHKSEDNITKGRVLLENSQDSLVYNYEGKKMIVGVELDDILVVNTDDVLLVARKSAVQQIKKIVEGFQGTENEKLT
;
A
#
# COMPACT_ATOMS: atom_id res chain seq x y z
N GLU A 1 -29.26 -6.08 -9.92
CA GLU A 1 -29.33 -7.31 -10.76
C GLU A 1 -28.20 -8.32 -10.51
N THR A 2 -26.93 -8.09 -10.90
CA THR A 2 -25.85 -9.09 -10.72
C THR A 2 -25.54 -9.39 -9.26
N ALA A 3 -25.46 -8.36 -8.42
CA ALA A 3 -25.28 -8.53 -6.98
C ALA A 3 -26.42 -9.37 -6.37
N GLU A 4 -27.67 -9.10 -6.72
CA GLU A 4 -28.83 -9.87 -6.23
C GLU A 4 -28.73 -11.36 -6.59
N LYS A 5 -28.27 -11.71 -7.79
CA LYS A 5 -28.03 -13.12 -8.17
C LYS A 5 -26.99 -13.81 -7.27
N ILE A 6 -26.05 -13.05 -6.70
CA ILE A 6 -25.04 -13.55 -5.75
C ILE A 6 -25.62 -13.66 -4.35
N VAL A 7 -26.25 -12.59 -3.84
CA VAL A 7 -26.70 -12.53 -2.43
C VAL A 7 -27.99 -13.31 -2.17
N HIS A 8 -28.83 -13.51 -3.19
CA HIS A 8 -30.09 -14.25 -3.07
C HIS A 8 -29.87 -15.77 -3.16
N ALA A 9 -29.00 -16.28 -2.28
CA ALA A 9 -28.69 -17.69 -2.13
C ALA A 9 -29.30 -18.23 -0.83
N SER A 10 -29.87 -19.43 -0.88
CA SER A 10 -30.50 -20.07 0.28
C SER A 10 -29.50 -20.83 1.16
N THR A 11 -28.29 -21.07 0.64
CA THR A 11 -27.21 -21.77 1.36
C THR A 11 -25.84 -21.14 1.08
N VAL A 12 -24.88 -21.39 1.96
CA VAL A 12 -23.49 -20.96 1.79
C VAL A 12 -22.86 -21.57 0.52
N SER A 13 -23.19 -22.83 0.20
CA SER A 13 -22.69 -23.50 -1.00
C SER A 13 -23.23 -22.85 -2.27
N GLU A 14 -24.51 -22.50 -2.29
CA GLU A 14 -25.14 -21.79 -3.40
C GLU A 14 -24.55 -20.37 -3.56
N PHE A 15 -24.36 -19.65 -2.46
CA PHE A 15 -23.70 -18.34 -2.47
C PHE A 15 -22.31 -18.42 -3.12
N LYS A 16 -21.46 -19.38 -2.70
CA LYS A 16 -20.12 -19.56 -3.25
C LYS A 16 -20.14 -19.87 -4.76
N ASN A 17 -21.09 -20.69 -5.19
CA ASN A 17 -21.27 -21.02 -6.61
C ASN A 17 -21.72 -19.79 -7.42
N ASN A 18 -22.69 -19.04 -6.91
CA ASN A 18 -23.19 -17.82 -7.57
C ASN A 18 -22.11 -16.74 -7.61
N LEU A 19 -21.35 -16.56 -6.53
CA LEU A 19 -20.20 -15.66 -6.46
C LEU A 19 -19.20 -16.01 -7.56
N LYS A 20 -18.74 -17.27 -7.62
CA LYS A 20 -17.77 -17.70 -8.65
C LYS A 20 -18.28 -17.48 -10.07
N LYS A 21 -19.59 -17.64 -10.29
CA LYS A 21 -20.21 -17.51 -11.61
C LYS A 21 -20.37 -16.05 -12.05
N TYR A 22 -20.89 -15.18 -11.17
CA TYR A 22 -21.35 -13.84 -11.56
C TYR A 22 -20.40 -12.71 -11.13
N TYR A 23 -19.40 -12.96 -10.27
CA TYR A 23 -18.50 -11.89 -9.79
C TYR A 23 -17.75 -11.17 -10.92
N LYS A 24 -17.39 -11.89 -11.99
CA LYS A 24 -16.71 -11.30 -13.16
C LYS A 24 -17.58 -10.31 -13.94
N GLU A 25 -18.90 -10.38 -13.77
CA GLU A 25 -19.85 -9.46 -14.39
C GLU A 25 -20.13 -8.23 -13.51
N MET A 26 -19.56 -8.18 -12.29
CA MET A 26 -19.71 -7.02 -11.42
C MET A 26 -18.86 -5.86 -11.93
N PRO A 27 -19.38 -4.63 -11.87
CA PRO A 27 -18.59 -3.45 -12.18
C PRO A 27 -17.46 -3.30 -11.16
N GLU A 28 -16.27 -2.96 -11.65
CA GLU A 28 -15.16 -2.53 -10.80
C GLU A 28 -15.45 -1.10 -10.32
N ILE A 29 -15.90 -0.97 -9.08
CA ILE A 29 -16.24 0.30 -8.45
C ILE A 29 -15.86 0.26 -6.98
N SER A 30 -15.34 1.37 -6.43
CA SER A 30 -15.02 1.48 -5.01
C SER A 30 -16.30 1.45 -4.16
N PHE A 31 -16.17 1.02 -2.91
CA PHE A 31 -17.28 1.07 -1.96
C PHE A 31 -17.78 2.50 -1.74
N ASP A 32 -16.85 3.46 -1.69
CA ASP A 32 -17.13 4.88 -1.50
C ASP A 32 -18.11 5.40 -2.56
N SER A 33 -17.80 5.19 -3.84
CA SER A 33 -18.65 5.65 -4.94
C SER A 33 -19.89 4.77 -5.15
N ALA A 34 -19.82 3.49 -4.78
CA ALA A 34 -20.97 2.60 -4.87
C ALA A 34 -22.04 2.92 -3.81
N VAL A 35 -21.61 3.27 -2.59
CA VAL A 35 -22.44 3.37 -1.39
C VAL A 35 -22.28 4.72 -0.70
N LEU A 36 -21.09 5.03 -0.15
CA LEU A 36 -20.92 6.17 0.77
C LEU A 36 -21.35 7.51 0.18
N GLU A 37 -20.95 7.80 -1.07
CA GLU A 37 -21.31 9.04 -1.77
C GLU A 37 -22.82 9.16 -2.04
N LYS A 38 -23.56 8.04 -1.98
CA LYS A 38 -25.01 7.99 -2.22
C LYS A 38 -25.82 7.96 -0.93
N ILE A 39 -25.17 7.89 0.24
CA ILE A 39 -25.86 7.95 1.53
C ILE A 39 -26.33 9.39 1.75
N ASP A 40 -27.55 9.54 2.24
CA ASP A 40 -28.07 10.84 2.65
C ASP A 40 -27.22 11.41 3.81
N ALA A 41 -26.72 12.63 3.65
CA ALA A 41 -25.93 13.31 4.67
C ALA A 41 -26.71 13.47 6.00
N SER A 42 -28.05 13.57 5.95
CA SER A 42 -28.90 13.64 7.16
C SER A 42 -29.03 12.31 7.90
N ALA A 43 -28.70 11.20 7.25
CA ALA A 43 -28.73 9.85 7.81
C ALA A 43 -27.34 9.28 8.10
N SER A 44 -26.29 10.09 7.95
CA SER A 44 -24.91 9.69 8.24
C SER A 44 -24.27 10.60 9.29
N PHE A 45 -23.30 10.04 10.01
CA PHE A 45 -22.52 10.74 11.01
C PHE A 45 -21.05 10.43 10.79
N VAL A 46 -20.19 11.44 10.92
CA VAL A 46 -18.73 11.29 10.91
C VAL A 46 -18.24 11.49 12.34
N VAL A 47 -17.51 10.50 12.86
CA VAL A 47 -16.81 10.62 14.14
C VAL A 47 -15.38 11.01 13.84
N ASN A 48 -14.96 12.18 14.32
CA ASN A 48 -13.59 12.64 14.23
C ASN A 48 -12.86 12.22 15.50
N GLU A 49 -11.81 11.41 15.35
CA GLU A 49 -10.98 10.96 16.47
C GLU A 49 -9.52 10.87 16.00
N ASP A 50 -8.59 11.38 16.80
CA ASP A 50 -7.16 11.25 16.56
C ASP A 50 -6.63 9.97 17.22
N ILE A 51 -6.84 8.85 16.52
CA ILE A 51 -6.38 7.52 16.95
C ILE A 51 -5.00 7.14 16.39
N GLY A 52 -4.28 8.09 15.76
CA GLY A 52 -2.99 7.81 15.11
C GLY A 52 -3.11 6.82 13.95
N TRP A 53 -4.26 6.77 13.28
CA TRP A 53 -4.49 5.87 12.15
C TRP A 53 -3.89 6.44 10.87
N SER A 54 -3.15 5.60 10.15
CA SER A 54 -2.67 5.88 8.80
C SER A 54 -2.93 4.67 7.91
N ASP A 55 -3.36 4.92 6.67
CA ASP A 55 -3.52 3.87 5.67
C ASP A 55 -2.17 3.17 5.43
N VAL A 56 -2.13 1.87 5.73
CA VAL A 56 -0.95 1.02 5.52
C VAL A 56 -0.84 0.72 4.02
N GLY A 57 -0.40 1.72 3.26
CA GLY A 57 -0.25 1.64 1.80
C GLY A 57 0.89 2.48 1.24
N ALA A 58 1.43 3.42 2.03
CA ALA A 58 2.56 4.25 1.64
C ALA A 58 3.75 3.98 2.58
N TRP A 59 4.95 3.87 2.02
CA TRP A 59 6.19 3.81 2.80
C TRP A 59 6.36 5.05 3.70
N GLU A 60 5.72 6.16 3.34
CA GLU A 60 5.59 7.37 4.17
C GLU A 60 4.88 7.09 5.49
N ALA A 61 3.71 6.42 5.46
CA ALA A 61 2.96 6.03 6.65
C ALA A 61 3.78 5.14 7.60
N LEU A 62 4.60 4.25 7.06
CA LEU A 62 5.51 3.42 7.86
C LEU A 62 6.58 4.28 8.54
N LYS A 63 7.14 5.28 7.86
CA LYS A 63 8.12 6.19 8.45
C LYS A 63 7.47 7.03 9.55
N GLU A 64 6.32 7.65 9.27
CA GLU A 64 5.55 8.47 10.22
C GLU A 64 5.19 7.68 11.48
N ALA A 65 4.85 6.39 11.35
CA ALA A 65 4.55 5.53 12.49
C ALA A 65 5.78 5.15 13.34
N LEU A 66 6.99 5.26 12.80
CA LEU A 66 8.23 4.82 13.44
C LEU A 66 9.14 5.96 13.89
N GLU A 67 8.97 7.16 13.34
CA GLU A 67 9.77 8.33 13.64
C GLU A 67 9.40 8.97 14.98
N HIS A 68 10.40 9.54 15.65
CA HIS A 68 10.16 10.39 16.82
C HIS A 68 10.13 11.87 16.43
N LYS A 69 10.81 12.22 15.35
CA LYS A 69 10.84 13.54 14.70
C LYS A 69 10.79 13.38 13.19
N SER A 70 10.24 14.37 12.49
CA SER A 70 10.14 14.37 11.03
C SER A 70 11.48 14.20 10.30
N GLU A 71 12.57 14.66 10.90
CA GLU A 71 13.92 14.61 10.31
C GLU A 71 14.63 13.27 10.56
N ASP A 72 14.05 12.38 11.35
CA ASP A 72 14.68 11.12 11.73
C ASP A 72 14.88 10.21 10.52
N ASN A 73 16.05 9.59 10.45
CA ASN A 73 16.27 8.45 9.59
C ASN A 73 15.78 7.18 10.26
N ILE A 74 14.92 6.44 9.58
CA ILE A 74 14.43 5.14 10.03
C ILE A 74 15.18 4.06 9.27
N THR A 75 15.96 3.25 9.99
CA THR A 75 16.81 2.22 9.38
C THR A 75 16.52 0.84 9.94
N LYS A 76 16.66 -0.19 9.09
CA LYS A 76 16.53 -1.60 9.48
C LYS A 76 17.57 -2.44 8.76
N GLY A 77 18.25 -3.32 9.50
CA GLY A 77 19.31 -4.18 8.97
C GLY A 77 20.68 -3.51 8.93
N ARG A 78 21.58 -3.98 8.06
CA ARG A 78 22.94 -3.42 7.93
C ARG A 78 22.91 -2.15 7.09
N VAL A 79 22.84 -1.00 7.77
CA VAL A 79 22.72 0.34 7.16
C VAL A 79 23.67 1.31 7.86
N LEU A 80 24.34 2.15 7.07
CA LEU A 80 25.10 3.32 7.54
C LEU A 80 24.64 4.54 6.72
N LEU A 81 24.22 5.59 7.40
CA LEU A 81 23.88 6.87 6.77
C LEU A 81 24.75 7.96 7.37
N GLU A 82 25.41 8.72 6.50
CA GLU A 82 26.25 9.87 6.86
C GLU A 82 25.62 11.15 6.27
N ASN A 83 25.53 12.21 7.07
CA ASN A 83 24.98 13.51 6.63
C ASN A 83 23.64 13.42 5.88
N SER A 84 22.74 12.55 6.34
CA SER A 84 21.46 12.24 5.70
C SER A 84 20.33 12.51 6.69
N GLN A 85 19.15 12.91 6.22
CA GLN A 85 17.97 13.15 7.05
C GLN A 85 16.68 12.72 6.36
N ASP A 86 15.62 12.55 7.15
CA ASP A 86 14.28 12.23 6.68
C ASP A 86 14.21 11.04 5.71
N SER A 87 14.97 9.97 5.97
CA SER A 87 15.06 8.81 5.07
C SER A 87 14.54 7.51 5.71
N LEU A 88 14.00 6.62 4.90
CA LEU A 88 13.58 5.26 5.28
C LEU A 88 14.44 4.23 4.53
N VAL A 89 15.29 3.49 5.24
CA VAL A 89 16.25 2.55 4.64
C VAL A 89 16.15 1.17 5.27
N TYR A 90 15.54 0.24 4.55
CA TYR A 90 15.30 -1.12 4.98
C TYR A 90 16.15 -2.10 4.16
N ASN A 91 17.07 -2.78 4.83
CA ASN A 91 17.90 -3.81 4.25
C ASN A 91 17.51 -5.19 4.83
N TYR A 92 16.74 -5.95 4.06
CA TYR A 92 16.37 -7.32 4.41
C TYR A 92 17.45 -8.35 4.05
N GLU A 93 18.45 -7.97 3.24
CA GLU A 93 19.57 -8.84 2.87
C GLU A 93 20.78 -8.62 3.81
N GLY A 94 21.18 -9.66 4.54
CA GLY A 94 22.25 -9.58 5.54
C GLY A 94 23.67 -9.60 4.97
N LYS A 95 23.86 -10.05 3.72
CA LYS A 95 25.20 -10.24 3.14
C LYS A 95 25.88 -8.92 2.75
N LYS A 96 25.10 -7.90 2.38
CA LYS A 96 25.59 -6.57 1.99
C LYS A 96 25.08 -5.50 2.95
N MET A 97 25.85 -4.42 3.07
CA MET A 97 25.48 -3.22 3.82
C MET A 97 25.02 -2.14 2.84
N ILE A 98 24.02 -1.35 3.24
CA ILE A 98 23.65 -0.12 2.54
C ILE A 98 24.42 1.02 3.19
N VAL A 99 25.12 1.81 2.37
CA VAL A 99 25.82 3.02 2.80
C VAL A 99 25.28 4.19 2.00
N GLY A 100 24.71 5.18 2.69
CA GLY A 100 24.24 6.43 2.13
C GLY A 100 25.04 7.61 2.68
N VAL A 101 25.31 8.60 1.83
CA VAL A 101 26.06 9.82 2.20
C VAL A 101 25.36 10.99 1.55
N GLU A 102 24.97 12.00 2.33
CA GLU A 102 24.28 13.21 1.84
C GLU A 102 22.97 12.88 1.09
N LEU A 103 22.18 11.94 1.63
CA LEU A 103 20.91 11.51 1.05
C LEU A 103 19.74 11.89 1.94
N ASP A 104 18.99 12.91 1.50
CA ASP A 104 17.80 13.38 2.18
C ASP A 104 16.54 12.93 1.44
N ASP A 105 15.45 12.68 2.19
CA ASP A 105 14.13 12.38 1.62
C ASP A 105 14.13 11.12 0.71
N ILE A 106 14.90 10.09 1.08
CA ILE A 106 15.00 8.85 0.30
C ILE A 106 14.30 7.67 0.96
N LEU A 107 13.74 6.83 0.11
CA LEU A 107 13.26 5.49 0.41
C LEU A 107 14.21 4.49 -0.25
N VAL A 108 14.78 3.61 0.56
CA VAL A 108 15.58 2.48 0.09
C VAL A 108 15.06 1.20 0.70
N VAL A 109 14.62 0.26 -0.13
CA VAL A 109 14.15 -1.06 0.30
C VAL A 109 14.91 -2.11 -0.49
N ASN A 110 15.73 -2.90 0.19
CA ASN A 110 16.51 -3.98 -0.41
C ASN A 110 15.98 -5.32 0.10
N THR A 111 15.34 -6.08 -0.78
CA THR A 111 14.92 -7.46 -0.59
C THR A 111 15.93 -8.42 -1.23
N ASP A 112 15.59 -9.70 -1.29
CA ASP A 112 16.38 -10.75 -1.94
C ASP A 112 16.33 -10.67 -3.47
N ASP A 113 15.24 -10.16 -4.03
CA ASP A 113 14.97 -10.08 -5.46
C ASP A 113 15.05 -8.67 -6.06
N VAL A 114 14.82 -7.62 -5.26
CA VAL A 114 14.72 -6.23 -5.74
C VAL A 114 15.41 -5.24 -4.79
N LEU A 115 16.02 -4.21 -5.40
CA LEU A 115 16.43 -3.00 -4.71
C LEU A 115 15.59 -1.83 -5.24
N LEU A 116 14.74 -1.28 -4.38
CA LEU A 116 14.03 -0.04 -4.62
C LEU A 116 14.83 1.13 -4.06
N VAL A 117 15.06 2.15 -4.88
CA VAL A 117 15.58 3.46 -4.47
C VAL A 117 14.70 4.52 -5.09
N ALA A 118 14.08 5.35 -4.26
CA ALA A 118 13.20 6.42 -4.70
C ALA A 118 13.23 7.58 -3.71
N ARG A 119 12.68 8.73 -4.11
CA ARG A 119 12.27 9.73 -3.11
C ARG A 119 11.05 9.22 -2.36
N LYS A 120 10.87 9.61 -1.10
CA LYS A 120 9.67 9.22 -0.34
C LYS A 120 8.40 9.66 -1.06
N SER A 121 8.38 10.89 -1.57
CA SER A 121 7.25 11.48 -2.29
C SER A 121 6.85 10.76 -3.60
N ALA A 122 7.62 9.75 -4.04
CA ALA A 122 7.42 9.06 -5.31
C ALA A 122 6.58 7.76 -5.18
N VAL A 123 5.87 7.55 -4.06
CA VAL A 123 5.05 6.33 -3.83
C VAL A 123 4.08 6.04 -4.98
N GLN A 124 3.44 7.06 -5.53
CA GLN A 124 2.50 6.90 -6.64
C GLN A 124 3.18 6.41 -7.93
N GLN A 125 4.42 6.84 -8.17
CA GLN A 125 5.21 6.39 -9.31
C GLN A 125 5.66 4.94 -9.13
N ILE A 126 6.01 4.54 -7.90
CA ILE A 126 6.35 3.14 -7.57
C ILE A 126 5.18 2.23 -7.92
N LYS A 127 3.95 2.57 -7.50
CA LYS A 127 2.75 1.80 -7.80
C LYS A 127 2.55 1.62 -9.32
N LYS A 128 2.69 2.69 -10.10
CA LYS A 128 2.58 2.66 -11.56
C LYS A 128 3.64 1.78 -12.23
N ILE A 129 4.87 1.79 -11.72
CA ILE A 129 5.95 0.94 -12.23
C ILE A 129 5.61 -0.53 -11.99
N VAL A 130 5.17 -0.86 -10.78
CA VAL A 130 4.76 -2.23 -10.41
C VAL A 130 3.59 -2.68 -11.30
N GLU A 131 2.54 -1.87 -11.46
CA GLU A 131 1.44 -2.18 -12.39
C GLU A 131 1.93 -2.45 -13.83
N GLY A 132 2.97 -1.74 -14.28
CA GLY A 132 3.59 -1.93 -15.58
C GLY A 132 4.37 -3.25 -15.76
N PHE A 133 4.58 -4.03 -14.69
CA PHE A 133 5.23 -5.35 -14.78
C PHE A 133 4.29 -6.45 -15.26
N GLN A 134 2.97 -6.24 -15.23
CA GLN A 134 2.00 -7.23 -15.70
C GLN A 134 2.25 -7.61 -17.18
N GLY A 135 2.37 -8.90 -17.47
CA GLY A 135 2.67 -9.39 -18.82
C GLY A 135 4.13 -9.23 -19.27
N THR A 136 5.03 -8.87 -18.36
CA THR A 136 6.48 -8.77 -18.61
C THR A 136 7.23 -9.89 -17.90
N GLU A 137 8.54 -10.04 -18.16
CA GLU A 137 9.41 -10.97 -17.41
C GLU A 137 9.50 -10.65 -15.90
N ASN A 138 9.10 -9.43 -15.52
CA ASN A 138 9.11 -8.93 -14.14
C ASN A 138 7.77 -9.14 -13.42
N GLU A 139 6.79 -9.82 -14.02
CA GLU A 139 5.46 -10.05 -13.40
C GLU A 139 5.54 -10.80 -12.05
N LYS A 140 6.61 -11.54 -11.81
CA LYS A 140 6.87 -12.16 -10.49
C LYS A 140 7.16 -11.14 -9.37
N LEU A 141 7.41 -9.88 -9.70
CA LEU A 141 7.73 -8.77 -8.80
C LEU A 141 6.51 -7.86 -8.55
N THR A 142 5.35 -8.20 -9.10
CA THR A 142 4.05 -7.53 -8.88
C THR A 142 3.35 -8.07 -7.65
#